data_AF-A0A316JMV4-F1
#
_entry.id   AF-A0A316JMV4-F1
#
_cell.length_a   1.000
_cell.length_b   1.000
_cell.length_c   1.000
_cell.angle_alpha   90.00
_cell.angle_beta   90.00
_cell.angle_gamma   90.00
#
_symmetry.space_group_name_H-M   'P 1'
#
loop_
_entity.id
_entity.type
_entity.pdbx_description
1 polymer ?
#
loop_
_entity_poly.entity_id
_entity_poly.type
_entity_poly.pdbx_seq_one_letter_code
_entity_poly.pdbx_strand_id
1 'polypeptide(L)'
;MPLDTTKKQELINAHQTHGTDTGSVEVQVAMLSERISKLSGHLQGNIHDFSSRQGLLKMIGRRKRLLSYLRSNSEQRYSDLIKKLGIRG
;
A
#
# COMPACT_ATOMS: atom_id res chain seq x y z
N MET A 1 -9.10 -10.09 -1.96
CA MET A 1 -8.64 -11.07 -0.95
C MET A 1 -8.21 -10.35 0.32
N PRO A 2 -8.64 -10.83 1.51
CA PRO A 2 -8.21 -10.26 2.78
C PRO A 2 -6.70 -10.46 2.99
N LEU A 3 -6.09 -9.57 3.77
CA LEU A 3 -4.75 -9.80 4.32
C LEU A 3 -4.91 -10.66 5.57
N ASP A 4 -4.05 -11.66 5.72
CA ASP A 4 -3.96 -12.42 6.96
C ASP A 4 -3.62 -11.49 8.12
N THR A 5 -4.16 -11.78 9.29
CA THR A 5 -3.99 -10.96 10.50
C THR A 5 -2.51 -10.84 10.89
N THR A 6 -1.75 -11.93 10.77
CA THR A 6 -0.31 -11.99 11.01
C THR A 6 0.45 -11.05 10.08
N LYS A 7 0.22 -11.20 8.78
CA LYS A 7 0.89 -10.38 7.75
C LYS A 7 0.55 -8.90 7.86
N LYS A 8 -0.68 -8.59 8.29
CA LYS A 8 -1.09 -7.21 8.57
C LYS A 8 -0.32 -6.63 9.76
N GLN A 9 -0.16 -7.40 10.84
CA GLN A 9 0.59 -6.94 12.01
C GLN A 9 2.08 -6.75 11.71
N GLU A 10 2.68 -7.65 10.92
CA GLU A 10 4.07 -7.52 10.45
C GLU A 10 4.28 -6.21 9.67
N LEU A 11 3.37 -5.90 8.73
CA LEU A 11 3.44 -4.65 7.96
C LEU A 11 3.28 -3.40 8.83
N ILE A 12 2.39 -3.45 9.82
CA ILE A 12 2.23 -2.34 10.78
C ILE A 12 3.52 -2.15 11.55
N ASN A 13 4.04 -3.21 12.18
CA ASN A 13 5.25 -3.14 13.01
C ASN A 13 6.48 -2.68 12.20
N ALA A 14 6.56 -3.05 10.92
CA ALA A 14 7.67 -2.66 10.05
C ALA A 14 7.61 -1.18 9.59
N HIS A 15 6.43 -0.57 9.55
CA HIS A 15 6.23 0.77 8.96
C HIS A 15 5.63 1.80 9.92
N GLN A 16 5.31 1.41 11.16
CA GLN A 16 4.82 2.31 12.20
C GLN A 16 5.86 3.38 12.56
N THR A 17 5.38 4.59 12.82
CA THR A 17 6.22 5.70 13.29
C THR A 17 6.44 5.64 14.81
N HIS A 18 5.50 5.04 15.54
CA HIS A 18 5.52 4.82 16.99
C HIS A 18 4.68 3.58 17.32
N GLY A 19 4.83 3.00 18.52
CA GLY A 19 4.34 1.65 18.84
C GLY A 19 2.82 1.43 18.78
N THR A 20 2.01 2.49 18.70
CA THR A 20 0.54 2.44 18.59
C THR A 20 0.03 2.91 17.23
N ASP A 21 0.93 3.17 16.28
CA ASP A 21 0.58 3.75 15.00
C ASP A 21 0.01 2.71 14.02
N THR A 22 -1.31 2.71 13.89
CA THR A 22 -2.01 1.88 12.91
C THR A 22 -2.47 2.66 11.68
N GLY A 23 -2.28 3.98 11.66
CA GLY A 23 -3.01 4.91 10.80
C GLY A 23 -2.14 5.86 9.98
N SER A 24 -0.84 5.91 10.21
CA SER A 24 0.06 6.75 9.43
C SER A 24 0.03 6.45 7.95
N VAL A 25 0.48 7.44 7.18
CA VAL A 25 0.53 7.34 5.72
C VAL A 25 1.47 6.20 5.31
N GLU A 26 2.58 6.02 6.02
CA GLU A 26 3.54 4.92 5.82
C GLU A 26 2.88 3.55 5.95
N VAL A 27 2.18 3.32 7.07
CA VAL A 27 1.48 2.06 7.34
C VAL A 27 0.36 1.82 6.32
N GLN A 28 -0.43 2.84 5.99
CA GLN A 28 -1.49 2.74 4.98
C GLN A 28 -0.95 2.40 3.59
N VAL A 29 0.14 3.06 3.16
CA VAL A 29 0.77 2.83 1.85
C VAL A 29 1.41 1.45 1.78
N ALA A 30 2.03 0.97 2.85
CA ALA A 30 2.58 -0.38 2.93
C ALA A 30 1.47 -1.45 2.78
N MET A 31 0.37 -1.32 3.55
CA MET A 31 -0.78 -2.22 3.45
C MET A 31 -1.43 -2.21 2.06
N LEU A 32 -1.59 -1.04 1.46
CA LEU A 32 -2.13 -0.92 0.09
C LEU A 32 -1.21 -1.58 -0.92
N SER A 33 0.11 -1.43 -0.78
CA SER A 33 1.08 -2.00 -1.71
C SER A 33 1.06 -3.53 -1.68
N GLU A 34 1.00 -4.15 -0.50
CA GLU A 34 0.85 -5.61 -0.38
C GLU A 34 -0.46 -6.09 -1.02
N ARG A 35 -1.58 -5.40 -0.78
CA ARG A 35 -2.88 -5.75 -1.39
C ARG A 35 -2.86 -5.63 -2.90
N ILE A 36 -2.23 -4.57 -3.43
CA ILE A 36 -2.07 -4.34 -4.87
C ILE A 36 -1.24 -5.48 -5.48
N SER A 37 -0.12 -5.85 -4.84
CA SER A 37 0.74 -6.95 -5.31
C SER A 37 -0.03 -8.28 -5.37
N LYS A 38 -0.70 -8.66 -4.27
CA LYS A 38 -1.54 -9.87 -4.21
C LYS A 38 -2.64 -9.86 -5.27
N LEU A 39 -3.37 -8.76 -5.42
CA LEU A 39 -4.48 -8.66 -6.37
C LEU A 39 -4.00 -8.66 -7.82
N SER A 40 -2.86 -8.04 -8.10
CA SER A 40 -2.24 -8.07 -9.42
C SER A 40 -1.87 -9.50 -9.82
N GLY A 41 -1.27 -10.29 -8.91
CA GLY A 41 -0.98 -11.71 -9.15
C GLY A 41 -2.23 -12.55 -9.39
N HIS A 42 -3.30 -12.33 -8.60
CA HIS A 42 -4.59 -13.00 -8.81
C HIS A 42 -5.18 -12.72 -10.21
N LEU A 43 -5.12 -11.46 -10.66
CA LEU A 43 -5.68 -11.05 -11.96
C LEU A 43 -4.89 -11.55 -13.17
N GLN A 44 -3.63 -11.99 -13.00
CA GLN A 44 -2.86 -12.62 -14.08
C GLN A 44 -3.49 -13.95 -14.53
N GLY A 45 -4.01 -14.74 -13.57
CA GLY A 45 -4.74 -15.99 -13.88
C GLY A 45 -6.24 -15.78 -14.15
N ASN A 46 -6.79 -14.62 -13.77
CA ASN A 46 -8.23 -14.33 -13.83
C ASN A 46 -8.51 -13.11 -14.70
N ILE A 47 -8.17 -13.20 -16.00
CA ILE A 47 -8.20 -12.06 -16.92
C ILE A 47 -9.59 -11.42 -17.08
N HIS A 48 -10.65 -12.22 -16.91
CA HIS A 48 -12.06 -11.81 -17.02
C HIS A 48 -12.66 -11.26 -15.72
N ASP A 49 -11.92 -11.21 -14.61
CA ASP A 49 -12.40 -10.58 -13.38
C ASP A 49 -12.26 -9.05 -13.44
N PHE A 50 -13.21 -8.42 -14.14
CA PHE A 50 -13.27 -6.97 -14.31
C PHE A 50 -13.64 -6.24 -13.00
N SER A 51 -14.44 -6.86 -12.14
CA SER A 51 -14.88 -6.30 -10.86
C SER A 51 -13.69 -6.11 -9.91
N SER A 52 -12.84 -7.13 -9.78
CA SER A 52 -11.61 -7.03 -9.00
C SER A 52 -10.61 -6.06 -9.63
N ARG A 53 -10.53 -5.99 -10.96
CA ARG A 53 -9.69 -5.00 -11.66
C ARG A 53 -10.10 -3.56 -11.34
N GLN A 54 -11.41 -3.28 -11.26
CA GLN A 54 -11.90 -1.97 -10.80
C GLN A 54 -11.48 -1.68 -9.35
N GLY A 55 -11.56 -2.68 -8.46
CA GLY A 55 -11.04 -2.57 -7.09
C GLY A 55 -9.54 -2.27 -7.05
N LEU A 56 -8.75 -2.91 -7.90
CA LEU A 56 -7.31 -2.67 -8.04
C LEU A 56 -7.02 -1.21 -8.42
N LEU A 57 -7.71 -0.69 -9.44
CA LEU A 57 -7.54 0.69 -9.89
C LEU A 57 -7.87 1.70 -8.77
N LYS A 58 -8.94 1.47 -8.01
CA LYS A 58 -9.29 2.29 -6.84
C LYS A 58 -8.19 2.28 -5.77
N MET A 59 -7.59 1.12 -5.49
CA MET A 59 -6.49 1.00 -4.53
C MET A 59 -5.22 1.74 -5.00
N ILE A 60 -4.86 1.60 -6.28
CA ILE A 60 -3.73 2.33 -6.88
C ILE A 60 -3.96 3.84 -6.77
N GLY A 61 -5.16 4.32 -7.12
CA GLY A 61 -5.53 5.73 -7.01
C GLY A 61 -5.45 6.26 -5.58
N ARG A 62 -5.94 5.49 -4.59
CA ARG A 62 -5.81 5.85 -3.17
C ARG A 62 -4.36 5.93 -2.73
N ARG A 63 -3.53 4.95 -3.10
CA ARG A 63 -2.08 4.96 -2.79
C ARG A 63 -1.39 6.18 -3.38
N LYS A 64 -1.69 6.54 -4.63
CA LYS A 64 -1.13 7.73 -5.29
C LYS A 64 -1.49 9.02 -4.55
N ARG A 65 -2.74 9.17 -4.10
CA ARG A 65 -3.17 10.34 -3.30
C ARG A 65 -2.42 10.44 -1.97
N LEU A 66 -2.26 9.32 -1.27
CA LEU A 66 -1.52 9.27 0.00
C LEU A 66 -0.03 9.62 -0.20
N LEU A 67 0.60 9.11 -1.25
CA LEU A 67 1.99 9.45 -1.58
C LEU A 67 2.15 10.92 -1.96
N SER A 68 1.20 11.48 -2.73
CA SER A 68 1.18 12.91 -3.05
C SER A 68 1.06 13.77 -1.79
N TYR A 69 0.16 13.39 -0.87
CA TYR A 69 0.03 14.07 0.42
C TYR A 69 1.32 13.98 1.23
N LEU A 70 1.94 12.81 1.31
CA LEU A 70 3.21 12.64 2.04
C LEU A 70 4.31 13.51 1.44
N ARG A 71 4.43 13.54 0.11
CA ARG A 71 5.43 14.35 -0.60
C ARG A 71 5.24 15.84 -0.32
N SER A 72 4.01 16.34 -0.35
CA SER A 72 3.70 17.75 -0.07
C SER A 72 4.01 18.15 1.37
N ASN A 73 3.90 17.24 2.34
CA ASN A 73 4.22 17.52 3.74
C ASN A 73 5.69 17.30 4.09
N SER A 74 6.33 16.28 3.49
CA SER A 74 7.72 15.92 3.76
C SER A 74 8.29 15.09 2.61
N GLU A 75 9.16 15.73 1.82
CA GLU A 75 9.86 15.07 0.71
C GLU A 75 10.82 13.97 1.18
N GLN A 76 11.41 14.13 2.37
CA GLN A 76 12.28 13.11 2.97
C GLN A 76 11.51 11.84 3.30
N ARG A 77 10.39 11.95 4.04
CA ARG A 77 9.54 10.78 4.38
C ARG A 77 9.02 10.08 3.13
N TYR A 78 8.63 10.85 2.11
CA TYR A 78 8.22 10.30 0.82
C TYR A 78 9.34 9.49 0.16
N SER A 79 10.55 10.06 0.09
CA SER A 79 11.71 9.42 -0.54
C SER A 79 12.10 8.13 0.19
N ASP A 80 12.11 8.17 1.52
CA ASP A 80 12.45 7.00 2.36
C ASP A 80 11.41 5.89 2.22
N LEU A 81 10.11 6.26 2.22
CA LEU A 81 9.02 5.29 2.07
C LEU A 81 9.05 4.61 0.69
N ILE A 82 9.29 5.38 -0.37
CA ILE A 82 9.41 4.85 -1.74
C ILE A 82 10.58 3.89 -1.88
N LYS A 83 11.75 4.26 -1.35
CA LYS A 83 12.93 3.39 -1.34
C LYS A 83 12.66 2.10 -0.56
N LYS A 84 12.05 2.22 0.62
CA LYS A 84 11.74 1.09 1.49
C LYS A 84 10.75 0.10 0.87
N LEU A 85 9.75 0.61 0.13
CA LEU A 85 8.72 -0.21 -0.50
C LEU A 85 9.07 -0.65 -1.94
N GLY A 86 10.14 -0.13 -2.54
CA GLY A 86 10.53 -0.44 -3.92
C GLY A 86 9.49 -0.04 -4.98
N ILE A 87 8.61 0.91 -4.65
CA ILE A 87 7.54 1.38 -5.55
C ILE A 87 8.04 2.54 -6.40
N ARG A 88 7.59 2.65 -7.65
CA ARG A 88 7.81 3.87 -8.45
C ARG A 88 6.65 4.84 -8.19
N GLY A 89 6.98 6.11 -7.91
CA GLY A 89 6.03 7.19 -7.63
C GLY A 89 5.10 7.48 -8.80
#